data_AF-A0A922G435-F1
#
_entry.id   AF-A0A922G435-F1
#
_cell.length_a   1.000
_cell.length_b   1.000
_cell.length_c   1.000
_cell.angle_alpha   90.00
_cell.angle_beta   90.00
_cell.angle_gamma   90.00
#
_symmetry.space_group_name_H-M   'P 1'
#
loop_
_entity.id
_entity.type
_entity.pdbx_description
1 polymer ?
#
loop_
_entity_poly.entity_id
_entity_poly.type
_entity_poly.pdbx_seq_one_letter_code
_entity_poly.pdbx_strand_id
1 'polypeptide(L)'
;MGMFSTQARKDLVYCWSILLKQKVGSTYCCVEYIENHLELLDFIVVCYDNKEIALTCGNMLRECIKFPTLAKYILESASFELFFKFVELPNFDVASDAFSTFKDLLTKHGTVVCEYLTAHYDEFFDSYEKLLTSTNYVTRRQSLKLLSDFLLEPPNSNIMKRYILEVRHLKVMMTLLKV
;
A
#
# COMPACT_ATOMS: atom_id res chain seq x y z
N MET A 1 15.98 -13.97 -6.04
CA MET A 1 16.54 -12.60 -6.02
C MET A 1 17.68 -12.40 -5.02
N GLY A 2 17.73 -13.08 -3.86
CA GLY A 2 18.79 -12.86 -2.85
C GLY A 2 20.23 -13.16 -3.29
N MET A 3 20.42 -13.96 -4.35
CA MET A 3 21.76 -14.27 -4.88
C MET A 3 22.36 -13.16 -5.77
N PHE A 4 21.58 -12.14 -6.14
CA PHE A 4 22.04 -11.07 -7.02
C PHE A 4 22.77 -9.96 -6.25
N SER A 5 23.85 -9.44 -6.84
CA SER A 5 24.53 -8.25 -6.33
C SER A 5 23.56 -7.06 -6.25
N THR A 6 23.86 -6.10 -5.38
CA THR A 6 23.03 -4.88 -5.24
C THR A 6 22.90 -4.12 -6.55
N GLN A 7 23.94 -4.12 -7.39
CA GLN A 7 23.87 -3.50 -8.72
C GLN A 7 22.91 -4.27 -9.64
N ALA A 8 23.04 -5.60 -9.71
CA ALA A 8 22.15 -6.42 -10.53
C ALA A 8 20.67 -6.30 -10.11
N ARG A 9 20.39 -6.09 -8.81
CA ARG A 9 19.03 -5.83 -8.33
C ARG A 9 18.48 -4.47 -8.76
N LYS A 10 19.33 -3.44 -8.83
CA LYS A 10 18.93 -2.12 -9.37
C LYS A 10 18.66 -2.20 -10.87
N ASP A 11 19.51 -2.91 -11.61
CA ASP A 11 19.34 -3.13 -13.04
C ASP A 11 18.03 -3.90 -13.32
N LEU A 12 17.71 -4.88 -12.49
CA LEU A 12 16.44 -5.63 -12.57
C LEU A 12 15.21 -4.73 -12.37
N VAL A 13 15.23 -3.83 -11.37
CA VAL A 13 14.15 -2.86 -11.14
C VAL A 13 14.01 -1.91 -12.34
N TYR A 14 15.13 -1.49 -12.93
CA TYR A 14 15.13 -0.62 -14.11
C TYR A 14 14.50 -1.32 -15.31
N CYS A 15 14.94 -2.55 -15.62
CA CYS A 15 14.36 -3.37 -16.69
C CYS A 15 12.85 -3.61 -16.46
N TRP A 16 12.47 -3.96 -15.22
CA TRP A 16 11.07 -4.13 -14.82
C TRP A 16 10.22 -2.88 -15.10
N SER A 17 10.75 -1.71 -14.71
CA SER A 17 10.08 -0.42 -14.91
C SER A 17 9.88 -0.07 -16.39
N ILE A 18 10.84 -0.43 -17.25
CA ILE A 18 10.74 -0.24 -18.70
C ILE A 18 9.70 -1.19 -19.29
N LEU A 19 9.79 -2.48 -18.95
CA LEU A 19 8.91 -3.52 -19.48
C LEU A 19 7.44 -3.25 -19.14
N LEU A 20 7.14 -2.85 -17.90
CA LEU A 20 5.78 -2.46 -17.50
C LEU A 20 5.22 -1.29 -18.31
N LYS A 21 6.07 -0.37 -18.79
CA LYS A 21 5.65 0.80 -19.56
C LYS A 21 5.64 0.55 -21.06
N GLN A 22 6.15 -0.59 -21.51
CA GLN A 22 6.20 -0.93 -22.93
C GLN A 22 4.80 -1.22 -23.45
N LYS A 23 4.42 -0.52 -24.51
CA LYS A 23 3.17 -0.75 -25.24
C LYS A 23 3.43 -1.51 -26.53
N VAL A 24 2.52 -2.42 -26.86
CA VAL A 24 2.36 -2.96 -28.21
C VAL A 24 0.96 -2.59 -28.67
N GLY A 25 0.87 -1.61 -29.58
CA GLY A 25 -0.40 -0.96 -29.90
C GLY A 25 -0.93 -0.16 -28.71
N SER A 26 -2.17 -0.46 -28.30
CA SER A 26 -2.82 0.19 -27.14
C SER A 26 -2.63 -0.55 -25.82
N THR A 27 -2.02 -1.74 -25.85
CA THR A 27 -1.94 -2.65 -24.70
C THR A 27 -0.56 -2.65 -24.06
N TYR A 28 -0.53 -2.71 -22.73
CA TYR A 28 0.69 -2.93 -21.96
C TYR A 28 0.89 -4.43 -21.78
N CYS A 29 1.66 -5.07 -22.65
CA CYS A 29 1.79 -6.54 -22.66
C CYS A 29 2.27 -7.11 -21.33
N CYS A 30 3.17 -6.43 -20.62
CA CYS A 30 3.63 -6.89 -19.31
C CYS A 30 2.56 -6.73 -18.22
N VAL A 31 1.70 -5.71 -18.31
CA VAL A 31 0.58 -5.56 -17.37
C VAL A 31 -0.44 -6.64 -17.62
N GLU A 32 -0.80 -6.87 -18.89
CA GLU A 32 -1.71 -7.97 -19.28
C GLU A 32 -1.16 -9.34 -18.84
N TYR A 33 0.15 -9.56 -18.98
CA TYR A 33 0.78 -10.77 -18.47
C TYR A 33 0.61 -10.92 -16.96
N ILE A 34 0.83 -9.86 -16.18
CA ILE A 34 0.66 -9.89 -14.72
C ILE A 34 -0.82 -10.05 -14.34
N GLU A 35 -1.74 -9.44 -15.08
CA GLU A 35 -3.19 -9.62 -14.87
C GLU A 35 -3.63 -11.08 -15.06
N ASN A 36 -2.91 -11.85 -15.87
CA ASN A 36 -3.11 -13.28 -16.05
C ASN A 36 -2.32 -14.16 -15.05
N HIS A 37 -1.44 -13.57 -14.23
CA HIS A 37 -0.56 -14.26 -13.28
C HIS A 37 -0.44 -13.44 -11.97
N LEU A 38 -1.58 -13.16 -11.35
CA LEU A 38 -1.68 -12.22 -10.24
C LEU A 38 -0.94 -12.70 -8.97
N GLU A 39 -0.67 -13.99 -8.85
CA GLU A 39 0.15 -14.58 -7.79
C GLU A 39 1.58 -13.99 -7.73
N LEU A 40 2.06 -13.41 -8.84
CA LEU A 40 3.32 -12.68 -8.87
C LEU A 40 3.29 -11.44 -7.97
N LEU A 41 2.15 -10.74 -7.89
CA LEU A 41 2.00 -9.58 -7.02
C LEU A 41 2.04 -9.99 -5.55
N ASP A 42 1.34 -11.07 -5.19
CA ASP A 42 1.36 -11.62 -3.83
C ASP A 42 2.78 -12.03 -3.43
N PHE A 43 3.51 -12.69 -4.34
CA PHE A 43 4.91 -13.06 -4.11
C PHE A 43 5.79 -11.83 -3.87
N ILE A 44 5.62 -10.75 -4.64
CA ILE A 44 6.37 -9.50 -4.45
C ILE A 44 6.05 -8.88 -3.09
N VAL A 45 4.79 -8.90 -2.64
CA VAL A 45 4.40 -8.40 -1.31
C VAL A 45 5.06 -9.23 -0.21
N VAL A 46 5.02 -10.57 -0.29
CA VAL A 46 5.64 -11.47 0.70
C VAL A 46 7.16 -11.24 0.80
N CYS A 47 7.82 -10.82 -0.28
CA CYS A 47 9.26 -10.52 -0.27
C CYS A 47 9.67 -9.37 0.66
N TYR A 48 8.74 -8.53 1.15
CA TYR A 48 9.05 -7.54 2.21
C TYR A 48 9.58 -8.19 3.50
N ASP A 49 9.24 -9.46 3.77
CA ASP A 49 9.74 -10.19 4.94
C ASP A 49 11.24 -10.56 4.79
N ASN A 50 11.77 -10.52 3.56
CA ASN A 50 13.20 -10.70 3.29
C ASN A 50 13.90 -9.33 3.20
N LYS A 51 14.56 -8.95 4.29
CA LYS A 51 15.30 -7.67 4.44
C LYS A 51 16.28 -7.37 3.31
N GLU A 52 16.90 -8.40 2.72
CA GLU A 52 17.89 -8.17 1.66
C GLU A 52 17.25 -7.64 0.38
N ILE A 53 16.05 -8.12 0.03
CA ILE A 53 15.39 -7.81 -1.23
C ILE A 53 14.17 -6.90 -1.09
N ALA A 54 13.70 -6.63 0.15
CA ALA A 54 12.49 -5.87 0.43
C ALA A 54 12.40 -4.55 -0.34
N LEU A 55 13.45 -3.73 -0.34
CA LEU A 55 13.48 -2.45 -1.07
C LEU A 55 13.38 -2.63 -2.59
N THR A 56 13.99 -3.69 -3.13
CA THR A 56 13.91 -4.01 -4.57
C THR A 56 12.48 -4.39 -4.92
N CYS A 57 11.87 -5.27 -4.13
CA CYS A 57 10.48 -5.71 -4.31
C CYS A 57 9.49 -4.56 -4.15
N GLY A 58 9.68 -3.70 -3.15
CA GLY A 58 8.85 -2.50 -2.96
C GLY A 58 8.89 -1.56 -4.16
N ASN A 59 10.07 -1.31 -4.74
CA ASN A 59 10.18 -0.52 -5.96
C ASN A 59 9.45 -1.17 -7.16
N MET A 60 9.61 -2.49 -7.35
CA MET A 60 8.91 -3.20 -8.42
C MET A 60 7.39 -3.17 -8.23
N LEU A 61 6.92 -3.35 -6.99
CA LEU A 61 5.50 -3.31 -6.63
C LEU A 61 4.91 -1.93 -6.88
N ARG A 62 5.63 -0.86 -6.50
CA ARG A 62 5.20 0.52 -6.74
C ARG A 62 5.09 0.88 -8.22
N GLU A 63 5.85 0.24 -9.11
CA GLU A 63 5.63 0.36 -10.55
C GLU A 63 4.37 -0.39 -11.02
N CYS A 64 4.05 -1.55 -10.42
CA CYS A 64 2.84 -2.32 -10.75
C CYS A 64 1.56 -1.58 -10.35
N ILE A 65 1.51 -1.05 -9.13
CA ILE A 65 0.31 -0.36 -8.60
C ILE A 65 0.05 1.00 -9.25
N LYS A 66 0.89 1.43 -10.21
CA LYS A 66 0.54 2.55 -11.12
C LYS A 66 -0.63 2.20 -12.02
N PHE A 67 -0.89 0.91 -12.24
CA PHE A 67 -2.02 0.42 -13.01
C PHE A 67 -3.19 0.12 -12.06
N PRO A 68 -4.39 0.68 -12.30
CA PRO A 68 -5.52 0.57 -11.37
C PRO A 68 -6.00 -0.87 -11.19
N THR A 69 -5.93 -1.70 -12.22
CA THR A 69 -6.30 -3.13 -12.18
C THR A 69 -5.41 -3.92 -11.22
N LEU A 70 -4.10 -3.71 -11.29
CA LEU A 70 -3.14 -4.37 -10.40
C LEU A 70 -3.24 -3.85 -8.96
N ALA A 71 -3.45 -2.55 -8.77
CA ALA A 71 -3.67 -1.96 -7.45
C ALA A 71 -4.95 -2.51 -6.81
N LYS A 72 -6.03 -2.62 -7.58
CA LYS A 72 -7.30 -3.22 -7.14
C LYS A 72 -7.11 -4.66 -6.68
N TYR A 73 -6.38 -5.47 -7.46
CA TYR A 73 -6.09 -6.84 -7.05
C TYR A 73 -5.38 -6.90 -5.69
N ILE A 74 -4.33 -6.10 -5.50
CA ILE A 74 -3.58 -6.13 -4.24
C ILE A 74 -4.46 -5.72 -3.07
N LEU A 75 -5.25 -4.64 -3.20
CA LEU A 75 -6.16 -4.19 -2.14
C LEU A 75 -7.14 -5.30 -1.71
N GLU A 76 -7.70 -6.04 -2.67
CA GLU A 76 -8.64 -7.14 -2.42
C GLU A 76 -7.95 -8.46 -2.00
N SER A 77 -6.62 -8.55 -2.08
CA SER A 77 -5.86 -9.74 -1.72
C SER A 77 -5.57 -9.80 -0.22
N ALA A 78 -5.54 -11.00 0.34
CA ALA A 78 -5.07 -11.25 1.70
C ALA A 78 -3.63 -10.74 1.94
N SER A 79 -2.83 -10.61 0.89
CA SER A 79 -1.48 -10.04 0.97
C SER A 79 -1.48 -8.57 1.40
N PHE A 80 -2.57 -7.81 1.19
CA PHE A 80 -2.66 -6.42 1.63
C PHE A 80 -2.52 -6.29 3.15
N GLU A 81 -3.12 -7.21 3.90
CA GLU A 81 -3.08 -7.20 5.37
C GLU A 81 -1.64 -7.26 5.92
N LEU A 82 -0.70 -7.81 5.14
CA LEU A 82 0.70 -7.84 5.52
C LEU A 82 1.31 -6.44 5.65
N PHE A 83 0.79 -5.42 4.97
CA PHE A 83 1.29 -4.05 5.11
C PHE A 83 1.09 -3.51 6.53
N PHE A 84 0.00 -3.84 7.23
CA PHE A 84 -0.18 -3.45 8.63
C PHE A 84 0.93 -4.00 9.54
N LYS A 85 1.49 -5.17 9.22
CA LYS A 85 2.68 -5.73 9.88
C LYS A 85 3.96 -5.04 9.40
N PHE A 86 4.12 -4.87 8.09
CA PHE A 86 5.37 -4.39 7.50
C PHE A 86 5.71 -2.95 7.89
N VAL A 87 4.70 -2.07 8.02
CA VAL A 87 4.92 -0.68 8.45
C VAL A 87 5.36 -0.54 9.90
N GLU A 88 5.19 -1.59 10.72
CA GLU A 88 5.61 -1.64 12.12
C GLU A 88 6.93 -2.41 12.33
N LEU A 89 7.60 -2.81 11.25
CA LEU A 89 8.87 -3.52 11.37
C LEU A 89 9.94 -2.65 12.05
N PRO A 90 10.81 -3.23 12.89
CA PRO A 90 11.86 -2.49 13.57
C PRO A 90 12.96 -2.00 12.61
N ASN A 91 13.07 -2.59 11.41
CA ASN A 91 13.94 -2.08 10.37
C ASN A 91 13.28 -0.87 9.70
N PHE A 92 13.81 0.32 10.00
CA PHE A 92 13.28 1.59 9.53
C PHE A 92 13.21 1.68 8.00
N ASP A 93 14.23 1.23 7.27
CA ASP A 93 14.26 1.33 5.80
C ASP A 93 13.15 0.49 5.18
N VAL A 94 12.97 -0.73 5.67
CA VAL A 94 11.92 -1.65 5.20
C VAL A 94 10.53 -1.14 5.58
N ALA A 95 10.34 -0.68 6.82
CA ALA A 95 9.07 -0.16 7.29
C ALA A 95 8.64 1.12 6.54
N SER A 96 9.59 2.03 6.30
CA SER A 96 9.37 3.27 5.55
C SER A 96 9.04 3.00 4.07
N ASP A 97 9.73 2.03 3.45
CA ASP A 97 9.44 1.61 2.08
C ASP A 97 8.06 0.92 1.99
N ALA A 98 7.74 0.03 2.94
CA ALA A 98 6.42 -0.59 3.03
C ALA A 98 5.31 0.45 3.22
N PHE A 99 5.54 1.45 4.07
CA PHE A 99 4.59 2.56 4.28
C PHE A 99 4.39 3.37 3.00
N SER A 100 5.44 3.58 2.22
CA SER A 100 5.34 4.27 0.92
C SER A 100 4.46 3.51 -0.06
N THR A 101 4.57 2.18 -0.09
CA THR A 101 3.72 1.33 -0.92
C THR A 101 2.28 1.26 -0.41
N PHE A 102 2.10 1.15 0.91
CA PHE A 102 0.79 1.17 1.58
C PHE A 102 0.05 2.48 1.31
N LYS A 103 0.76 3.62 1.39
CA LYS A 103 0.24 4.92 1.00
C LYS A 103 -0.18 4.94 -0.46
N ASP A 104 0.68 4.54 -1.39
CA ASP A 104 0.36 4.54 -2.82
C ASP A 104 -0.89 3.70 -3.12
N LEU A 105 -1.04 2.53 -2.49
CA LEU A 105 -2.24 1.69 -2.61
C LEU A 105 -3.51 2.42 -2.16
N LEU A 106 -3.44 3.19 -1.08
CA LEU A 106 -4.57 3.89 -0.48
C LEU A 106 -4.85 5.29 -1.05
N THR A 107 -3.98 5.86 -1.89
CA THR A 107 -4.17 7.23 -2.39
C THR A 107 -4.12 7.37 -3.91
N LYS A 108 -3.52 6.43 -4.64
CA LYS A 108 -3.22 6.63 -6.06
C LYS A 108 -4.45 6.52 -6.98
N HIS A 109 -5.36 5.60 -6.66
CA HIS A 109 -6.56 5.32 -7.46
C HIS A 109 -7.80 5.51 -6.61
N GLY A 110 -8.20 6.76 -6.37
CA GLY A 110 -9.26 7.12 -5.41
C GLY A 110 -10.58 6.37 -5.60
N THR A 111 -10.99 6.05 -6.83
CA THR A 111 -12.19 5.25 -7.10
C THR A 111 -12.05 3.80 -6.63
N VAL A 112 -10.90 3.17 -6.89
CA VAL A 112 -10.60 1.79 -6.44
C VAL A 112 -10.54 1.75 -4.92
N VAL A 113 -9.90 2.74 -4.29
CA VAL A 113 -9.83 2.86 -2.84
C VAL A 113 -11.22 3.04 -2.23
N CYS A 114 -12.07 3.89 -2.83
CA CYS A 114 -13.45 4.07 -2.38
C CYS A 114 -14.25 2.76 -2.42
N GLU A 115 -14.16 2.01 -3.52
CA GLU A 115 -14.81 0.71 -3.67
C GLU A 115 -14.36 -0.24 -2.55
N TYR A 116 -13.05 -0.39 -2.35
CA TYR A 116 -12.46 -1.26 -1.33
C TYR A 116 -12.90 -0.84 0.09
N LEU A 117 -12.70 0.43 0.46
CA LEU A 117 -13.05 0.94 1.80
C LEU A 117 -14.55 0.88 2.08
N THR A 118 -15.39 0.97 1.05
CA THR A 118 -16.84 0.80 1.21
C THR A 118 -17.20 -0.66 1.51
N ALA A 119 -16.54 -1.61 0.86
CA ALA A 119 -16.77 -3.05 1.06
C ALA A 119 -16.20 -3.58 2.38
N HIS A 120 -15.02 -3.08 2.78
CA HIS A 120 -14.22 -3.61 3.90
C HIS A 120 -14.08 -2.63 5.06
N TYR A 121 -15.03 -1.70 5.21
CA TYR A 121 -14.95 -0.56 6.13
C TYR A 121 -14.53 -0.97 7.56
N ASP A 122 -15.29 -1.88 8.17
CA ASP A 122 -15.12 -2.23 9.57
C ASP A 122 -13.77 -2.95 9.81
N GLU A 123 -13.45 -3.94 8.97
CA GLU A 123 -12.18 -4.70 9.04
C GLU A 123 -10.97 -3.79 8.83
N PHE A 124 -11.01 -2.92 7.81
CA PHE A 124 -9.93 -1.99 7.51
C PHE A 124 -9.70 -1.01 8.66
N PHE A 125 -10.75 -0.34 9.16
CA PHE A 125 -10.58 0.68 10.20
C PHE A 125 -10.23 0.06 11.56
N ASP A 126 -10.63 -1.17 11.86
CA ASP A 126 -10.18 -1.92 13.03
C ASP A 126 -8.68 -2.21 13.00
N SER A 127 -8.14 -2.56 11.83
CA SER A 127 -6.69 -2.71 11.64
C SER A 127 -5.97 -1.36 11.64
N TYR A 128 -6.55 -0.34 11.01
CA TYR A 128 -5.95 1.00 10.90
C TYR A 128 -5.88 1.73 12.25
N GLU A 129 -6.85 1.52 13.15
CA GLU A 129 -6.83 2.09 14.51
C GLU A 129 -5.59 1.64 15.30
N LYS A 130 -5.08 0.43 15.05
CA LYS A 130 -3.82 -0.05 15.66
C LYS A 130 -2.62 0.79 15.24
N LEU A 131 -2.58 1.25 13.98
CA LEU A 131 -1.53 2.14 13.48
C LEU A 131 -1.65 3.54 14.11
N LEU A 132 -2.87 4.05 14.26
CA LEU A 132 -3.14 5.34 14.92
C LEU A 132 -2.81 5.34 16.41
N THR A 133 -2.84 4.18 17.05
CA THR A 133 -2.52 4.00 18.48
C THR A 133 -1.16 3.34 18.71
N SER A 134 -0.36 3.20 17.66
CA SER A 134 0.98 2.59 17.71
C SER A 134 1.90 3.28 18.72
N THR A 135 2.75 2.47 19.35
CA THR A 135 3.85 2.97 20.20
C THR A 135 4.99 3.56 19.36
N ASN A 136 5.07 3.21 18.06
CA ASN A 136 5.99 3.83 17.13
C ASN A 136 5.48 5.22 16.73
N TYR A 137 6.15 6.26 17.22
CA TYR A 137 5.80 7.65 16.94
C TYR A 137 5.76 7.97 15.44
N VAL A 138 6.69 7.42 14.66
CA VAL A 138 6.76 7.66 13.21
C VAL A 138 5.56 7.02 12.52
N THR A 139 5.28 5.74 12.80
CA THR A 139 4.11 5.04 12.25
C THR A 139 2.83 5.75 12.60
N ARG A 140 2.66 6.13 13.88
CA ARG A 140 1.49 6.86 14.35
C ARG A 140 1.29 8.17 13.60
N ARG A 141 2.34 8.98 13.49
CA ARG A 141 2.28 10.29 12.83
C ARG A 141 1.99 10.17 11.33
N GLN A 142 2.65 9.24 10.65
CA GLN A 142 2.46 9.03 9.21
C GLN A 142 1.07 8.44 8.91
N SER A 143 0.58 7.52 9.75
CA SER A 143 -0.76 6.93 9.60
C SER A 143 -1.86 7.97 9.83
N LEU A 144 -1.70 8.88 10.79
CA LEU A 144 -2.64 9.99 10.99
C LEU A 144 -2.68 10.92 9.77
N LYS A 145 -1.52 11.24 9.20
CA LYS A 145 -1.44 12.04 7.97
C LYS A 145 -2.13 11.30 6.81
N LEU A 146 -1.79 10.03 6.60
CA LEU A 146 -2.37 9.22 5.53
C LEU A 146 -3.88 9.06 5.65
N LEU A 147 -4.41 8.94 6.87
CA LEU A 147 -5.85 8.90 7.11
C LEU A 147 -6.54 10.15 6.54
N SER A 148 -5.95 11.32 6.80
CA SER A 148 -6.47 12.57 6.26
C SER A 148 -6.33 12.61 4.74
N ASP A 149 -5.20 12.15 4.20
CA ASP A 149 -4.93 12.13 2.76
C ASP A 149 -6.03 11.35 2.01
N PHE A 150 -6.39 10.12 2.42
CA PHE A 150 -7.40 9.36 1.67
C PHE A 150 -8.85 9.70 2.05
N LEU A 151 -9.16 10.09 3.30
CA LEU A 151 -10.55 10.44 3.66
C LEU A 151 -11.04 11.71 2.98
N LEU A 152 -10.13 12.67 2.72
CA LEU A 152 -10.49 13.96 2.12
C LEU A 152 -10.61 13.90 0.59
N GLU A 153 -10.28 12.77 -0.04
CA GLU A 153 -10.44 12.60 -1.48
C GLU A 153 -11.93 12.60 -1.88
N PRO A 154 -12.32 13.27 -2.99
CA PRO A 154 -13.73 13.38 -3.39
C PRO A 154 -14.48 12.03 -3.50
N PRO A 155 -13.88 10.95 -4.07
CA PRO A 155 -14.51 9.63 -4.08
C PRO A 155 -14.86 9.10 -2.70
N ASN A 156 -14.10 9.46 -1.65
CA ASN A 156 -14.23 8.90 -0.30
C ASN A 156 -15.16 9.73 0.61
N SER A 157 -15.91 10.69 0.06
CA SER A 157 -16.76 11.58 0.86
C SER A 157 -17.84 10.86 1.70
N ASN A 158 -18.36 9.73 1.22
CA ASN A 158 -19.28 8.87 1.98
C ASN A 158 -18.57 8.17 3.15
N ILE A 159 -17.36 7.66 2.92
CA ILE A 159 -16.52 6.99 3.94
C ILE A 159 -16.13 7.99 5.02
N MET A 160 -15.70 9.20 4.63
CA MET A 160 -15.38 10.29 5.56
C MET A 160 -16.58 10.64 6.45
N LYS A 161 -17.78 10.80 5.86
CA LYS A 161 -19.00 11.08 6.62
C LYS A 161 -19.30 9.97 7.63
N ARG A 162 -19.18 8.70 7.24
CA ARG A 162 -19.35 7.57 8.17
C ARG A 162 -18.31 7.64 9.30
N TYR A 163 -17.04 7.86 8.95
CA TYR A 163 -15.93 7.90 9.90
C TYR A 163 -16.09 8.94 11.00
N ILE A 164 -16.47 10.17 10.64
CA ILE A 164 -16.62 11.27 11.62
C ILE A 164 -17.86 11.13 12.52
N LEU A 165 -18.87 10.36 12.08
CA LEU A 165 -20.09 10.14 12.86
C LEU A 165 -19.91 9.06 13.93
N GLU A 166 -18.89 8.22 13.81
CA GLU A 166 -18.61 7.15 14.76
C GLU A 166 -17.84 7.66 15.99
N VAL A 167 -18.46 7.50 17.16
CA VAL A 167 -17.91 7.96 18.46
C VAL A 167 -16.53 7.37 18.75
N ARG A 168 -16.26 6.12 18.29
CA ARG A 168 -14.96 5.46 18.45
C ARG A 168 -13.85 6.27 17.78
N HIS A 169 -14.02 6.59 16.50
CA HIS A 169 -13.03 7.34 15.72
C HIS A 169 -12.83 8.76 16.27
N LEU A 170 -13.89 9.42 16.73
CA LEU A 170 -13.80 10.74 17.36
C LEU A 170 -12.92 10.72 18.62
N LYS A 171 -13.06 9.70 19.48
CA LYS A 171 -12.23 9.55 20.69
C LYS A 171 -10.76 9.39 20.36
N VAL A 172 -10.43 8.62 19.32
CA VAL A 172 -9.05 8.43 18.84
C VAL A 172 -8.48 9.76 18.35
N MET A 173 -9.21 10.48 17.48
CA MET A 173 -8.77 11.79 16.96
C MET A 173 -8.57 12.82 18.08
N MET A 174 -9.50 12.91 19.04
CA MET A 174 -9.37 13.80 20.19
C MET A 174 -8.16 13.47 21.07
N THR A 175 -7.79 12.20 21.18
CA THR A 175 -6.59 11.78 21.93
C THR A 175 -5.32 12.19 21.21
N LEU A 176 -5.31 12.08 19.87
CA LEU A 176 -4.17 12.47 19.03
C LEU A 176 -3.95 13.99 18.98
N LEU A 177 -4.99 14.80 19.17
CA LEU A 177 -4.90 16.28 19.24
C LEU A 177 -4.43 16.82 20.60
N LYS A 178 -4.42 15.99 21.65
CA LYS A 178 -3.99 16.40 23.00
C LYS A 178 -2.47 16.30 23.21
N VAL A 179 -1.75 15.87 22.19
CA VAL A 179 -0.27 15.73 22.17
C VAL A 179 0.31 16.90 21.40
#